data_AF-A0A914RTX6-F1
#
_entry.id   AF-A0A914RTX6-F1
#
_cell.length_a   1.000
_cell.length_b   1.000
_cell.length_c   1.000
_cell.angle_alpha   90.00
_cell.angle_beta   90.00
_cell.angle_gamma   90.00
#
_symmetry.space_group_name_H-M   'P 1'
#
loop_
_entity.id
_entity.type
_entity.pdbx_description
1 polymer ?
#
loop_
_entity_poly.entity_id
_entity_poly.type
_entity_poly.pdbx_seq_one_letter_code
_entity_poly.pdbx_strand_id
1 'polypeptide(L)'
;MLVRTLHSATIKFPDVAANIVPVLMEFLSDDCEAAAQDVLVFVREAVQRLPHLRAVVLAQLQEVFGGIRSAQIFRAALWILGEYCDTKESIIGVMEIIKKSLGELPIVGSELRAAAGEEENEEFKEKDAMVDAKTKPRQLVTADGTYATQSALLAAVKSATDEKPTLRKFLLEGNFFIAASLATTLSKLVLKYSKLLGGKGDKVNGFAGEALFIIASIINLGKSGITKTNVTEDDLDRLGMTVKVLCDQWPGVEEIFLDKCRESLELMLEAKADTDRHEVETISKLDHLFI
;
A
#
# COMPACT_ATOMS: atom_id res chain seq x y z
N MET A 1 -1.90 26.41 -6.28
CA MET A 1 -1.27 27.42 -7.16
C MET A 1 0.21 27.14 -7.35
N LEU A 2 1.05 27.18 -6.31
CA LEU A 2 2.51 26.96 -6.44
C LEU A 2 2.88 25.59 -7.03
N VAL A 3 2.33 24.50 -6.49
CA VAL A 3 2.58 23.13 -6.98
C VAL A 3 2.21 22.97 -8.46
N ARG A 4 1.08 23.54 -8.89
CA ARG A 4 0.64 23.52 -10.30
C ARG A 4 1.58 24.29 -11.23
N THR A 5 2.11 25.42 -10.77
CA THR A 5 3.08 26.21 -11.54
C THR A 5 4.42 25.48 -11.63
N LEU A 6 4.90 24.89 -10.53
CA LEU A 6 6.11 24.06 -10.53
C LEU A 6 5.94 22.84 -11.43
N HIS A 7 4.81 22.14 -11.33
CA HIS A 7 4.43 21.05 -12.23
C HIS A 7 4.52 21.48 -13.71
N SER A 8 3.84 22.57 -14.10
CA SER A 8 3.88 23.06 -15.49
C SER A 8 5.29 23.43 -15.94
N ALA A 9 6.10 24.03 -15.07
CA ALA A 9 7.48 24.37 -15.37
C ALA A 9 8.36 23.12 -15.54
N THR A 10 8.18 22.09 -14.71
CA THR A 10 8.94 20.84 -14.77
C THR A 10 8.64 20.03 -16.03
N ILE A 11 7.39 20.06 -16.52
CA ILE A 11 7.04 19.43 -17.80
C ILE A 11 7.65 20.20 -18.98
N LYS A 12 7.63 21.54 -18.92
CA LYS A 12 8.16 22.40 -20.00
C LYS A 12 9.69 22.41 -20.05
N PHE A 13 10.35 22.24 -18.91
CA PHE A 13 11.81 22.28 -18.78
C PHE A 13 12.33 21.06 -18.01
N PRO A 14 12.43 19.88 -18.65
CA PRO A 14 12.85 18.63 -18.00
C PRO A 14 14.24 18.69 -17.35
N ASP A 15 15.15 19.52 -17.86
CA ASP A 15 16.51 19.68 -17.32
C ASP A 15 16.53 20.23 -15.89
N VAL A 16 15.50 20.98 -15.50
CA VAL A 16 15.37 21.55 -14.13
C VAL A 16 14.62 20.58 -13.20
N ALA A 17 13.97 19.57 -13.74
CA ALA A 17 13.10 18.66 -13.01
C ALA A 17 13.82 17.94 -11.87
N ALA A 18 15.05 17.50 -12.09
CA ALA A 18 15.83 16.76 -11.10
C ALA A 18 16.04 17.55 -9.79
N ASN A 19 16.07 18.89 -9.86
CA ASN A 19 16.25 19.75 -8.69
C ASN A 19 14.92 20.05 -7.98
N ILE A 20 13.79 20.00 -8.71
CA ILE A 20 12.47 20.37 -8.19
C ILE A 20 11.74 19.16 -7.59
N VAL A 21 11.94 17.97 -8.17
CA VAL A 21 11.25 16.73 -7.77
C VAL A 21 11.37 16.44 -6.26
N PRO A 22 12.56 16.51 -5.61
CA PRO A 22 12.66 16.24 -4.17
C PRO A 22 11.79 17.18 -3.33
N VAL A 23 11.82 18.48 -3.64
CA VAL A 23 11.02 19.51 -2.95
C VAL A 23 9.52 19.25 -3.12
N LEU A 24 9.09 18.81 -4.31
CA LEU A 24 7.69 18.46 -4.54
C LEU A 24 7.27 17.21 -3.74
N MET A 25 8.16 16.22 -3.61
CA MET A 25 7.87 14.97 -2.90
C MET A 25 7.63 15.18 -1.40
N GLU A 26 8.24 16.19 -0.77
CA GLU A 26 8.01 16.52 0.65
C GLU A 26 6.53 16.83 0.94
N PHE A 27 5.84 17.48 0.00
CA PHE A 27 4.41 17.81 0.14
C PHE A 27 3.50 16.57 0.16
N LEU A 28 3.98 15.38 -0.19
CA LEU A 28 3.19 14.13 -0.05
C LEU A 28 2.98 13.72 1.41
N SER A 29 3.87 14.18 2.31
CA SER A 29 3.77 13.91 3.76
C SER A 29 3.14 15.07 4.54
N ASP A 30 2.78 16.16 3.86
CA ASP A 30 2.14 17.33 4.46
C ASP A 30 0.67 17.04 4.80
N ASP A 31 0.11 17.78 5.75
CA ASP A 31 -1.28 17.67 6.18
C ASP A 31 -2.24 18.32 5.16
N CYS A 32 -1.71 19.06 4.16
CA CYS A 32 -2.48 19.64 3.06
C CYS A 32 -2.78 18.63 1.95
N GLU A 33 -3.90 17.92 2.06
CA GLU A 33 -4.31 16.88 1.11
C GLU A 33 -4.43 17.39 -0.35
N ALA A 34 -4.90 18.63 -0.56
CA ALA A 34 -5.01 19.21 -1.90
C ALA A 34 -3.64 19.40 -2.57
N ALA A 35 -2.60 19.80 -1.80
CA ALA A 35 -1.25 19.93 -2.32
C ALA A 35 -0.65 18.55 -2.64
N ALA A 36 -0.80 17.58 -1.73
CA ALA A 36 -0.35 16.20 -1.94
C ALA A 36 -1.02 15.57 -3.17
N GLN A 37 -2.30 15.85 -3.41
CA GLN A 37 -3.02 15.38 -4.58
C GLN A 37 -2.49 16.00 -5.88
N ASP A 38 -2.26 17.31 -5.91
CA ASP A 38 -1.64 17.99 -7.06
C ASP A 38 -0.24 17.40 -7.36
N VAL A 39 0.56 17.10 -6.33
CA VAL A 39 1.87 16.44 -6.48
C VAL A 39 1.73 15.03 -7.02
N LEU A 40 0.78 14.21 -6.52
CA LEU A 40 0.58 12.86 -7.05
C LEU A 40 0.20 12.84 -8.53
N VAL A 41 -0.63 13.79 -8.96
CA VAL A 41 -0.97 13.95 -10.38
C VAL A 41 0.30 14.22 -11.19
N PHE A 42 1.15 15.15 -10.72
CA PHE A 42 2.45 15.39 -11.32
C PHE A 42 3.34 14.14 -11.35
N VAL A 43 3.48 13.43 -10.23
CA VAL A 43 4.32 12.23 -10.13
C VAL A 43 3.86 11.17 -11.12
N ARG A 44 2.54 10.93 -11.20
CA ARG A 44 1.94 9.99 -12.18
C ARG A 44 2.25 10.41 -13.61
N GLU A 45 2.14 11.70 -13.92
CA GLU A 45 2.46 12.21 -15.25
C GLU A 45 3.95 12.10 -15.58
N ALA A 46 4.83 12.45 -14.63
CA ALA A 46 6.27 12.39 -14.79
C ALA A 46 6.77 10.96 -15.05
N VAL A 47 6.30 9.96 -14.29
CA VAL A 47 6.72 8.56 -14.52
C VAL A 47 6.23 8.02 -15.87
N GLN A 48 5.09 8.48 -16.37
CA GLN A 48 4.53 8.06 -17.66
C GLN A 48 5.25 8.76 -18.82
N ARG A 49 5.35 10.10 -18.78
CA ARG A 49 5.80 10.92 -19.92
C ARG A 49 7.30 11.23 -19.94
N LEU A 50 8.01 11.08 -18.83
CA LEU A 50 9.44 11.43 -18.71
C LEU A 50 10.28 10.19 -18.32
N PRO A 51 10.56 9.26 -19.26
CA PRO A 51 11.28 8.01 -18.95
C PRO A 51 12.65 8.21 -18.30
N HIS A 52 13.36 9.29 -18.65
CA HIS A 52 14.68 9.62 -18.11
C HIS A 52 14.65 10.04 -16.63
N LEU A 53 13.50 10.53 -16.12
CA LEU A 53 13.34 10.91 -14.71
C LEU A 53 12.68 9.82 -13.86
N ARG A 54 12.08 8.81 -14.49
CA ARG A 54 11.29 7.77 -13.81
C ARG A 54 12.04 7.15 -12.63
N ALA A 55 13.30 6.76 -12.83
CA ALA A 55 14.10 6.15 -11.77
C ALA A 55 14.28 7.07 -10.56
N VAL A 56 14.56 8.36 -10.80
CA VAL A 56 14.74 9.37 -9.75
C VAL A 56 13.42 9.61 -9.01
N VAL A 57 12.33 9.79 -9.74
CA VAL A 57 10.99 10.03 -9.18
C VAL A 57 10.53 8.85 -8.32
N LEU A 58 10.73 7.60 -8.78
CA LEU A 58 10.35 6.41 -8.01
C LEU A 58 11.22 6.21 -6.77
N ALA A 59 12.52 6.48 -6.85
CA ALA A 59 13.42 6.42 -5.69
C ALA A 59 13.00 7.43 -4.62
N GLN A 60 12.73 8.68 -5.01
CA GLN A 60 12.24 9.72 -4.10
C GLN A 60 10.87 9.38 -3.52
N LEU A 61 9.96 8.80 -4.33
CA LEU A 61 8.66 8.34 -3.83
C LEU A 61 8.80 7.23 -2.78
N GLN A 62 9.75 6.31 -2.96
CA GLN A 62 10.07 5.26 -1.98
C GLN A 62 10.58 5.83 -0.65
N GLU A 63 11.44 6.86 -0.70
CA GLU A 63 11.98 7.52 0.50
C GLU A 63 10.88 8.18 1.33
N VAL A 64 9.96 8.91 0.70
CA VAL A 64 8.88 9.64 1.41
C VAL A 64 7.66 8.77 1.72
N PHE A 65 7.56 7.56 1.17
CA PHE A 65 6.36 6.71 1.26
C PHE A 65 5.89 6.46 2.69
N GLY A 66 6.83 6.19 3.60
CA GLY A 66 6.53 5.92 5.01
C GLY A 66 5.97 7.13 5.77
N GLY A 67 6.17 8.35 5.28
CA GLY A 67 5.69 9.60 5.89
C GLY A 67 4.28 10.02 5.46
N ILE A 68 3.69 9.36 4.47
CA ILE A 68 2.39 9.74 3.93
C ILE A 68 1.26 9.45 4.94
N ARG A 69 0.54 10.50 5.35
CA ARG A 69 -0.51 10.43 6.38
C ARG A 69 -1.92 10.29 5.83
N SER A 70 -2.17 10.71 4.59
CA SER A 70 -3.49 10.51 3.95
C SER A 70 -3.58 9.13 3.30
N ALA A 71 -4.61 8.37 3.67
CA ALA A 71 -4.91 7.06 3.10
C ALA A 71 -5.11 7.11 1.57
N GLN A 72 -5.73 8.17 1.07
CA GLN A 72 -5.97 8.36 -0.37
C GLN A 72 -4.64 8.56 -1.11
N ILE A 73 -3.76 9.40 -0.56
CA ILE A 73 -2.44 9.69 -1.13
C ILE A 73 -1.56 8.43 -1.06
N PHE A 74 -1.56 7.74 0.07
CA PHE A 74 -0.81 6.50 0.28
C PHE A 74 -1.19 5.42 -0.74
N ARG A 75 -2.48 5.20 -0.94
CA ARG A 75 -3.01 4.26 -1.93
C ARG A 75 -2.57 4.61 -3.35
N ALA A 76 -2.64 5.89 -3.72
CA ALA A 76 -2.25 6.34 -5.05
C ALA A 76 -0.74 6.22 -5.28
N ALA A 77 0.09 6.55 -4.28
CA ALA A 77 1.53 6.33 -4.30
C ALA A 77 1.88 4.84 -4.44
N LEU A 78 1.20 3.98 -3.68
CA LEU A 78 1.40 2.53 -3.72
C LEU A 78 1.11 1.96 -5.10
N TRP A 79 0.04 2.42 -5.75
CA TRP A 79 -0.28 2.03 -7.11
C TRP A 79 0.80 2.46 -8.11
N ILE A 80 1.38 3.67 -7.98
CA ILE A 80 2.48 4.13 -8.84
C ILE A 80 3.70 3.22 -8.68
N LEU A 81 4.08 2.89 -7.43
CA LEU A 81 5.19 1.98 -7.17
C LEU A 81 4.94 0.59 -7.78
N GLY A 82 3.74 0.03 -7.61
CA GLY A 82 3.37 -1.25 -8.22
C GLY A 82 3.43 -1.25 -9.75
N GLU A 83 3.06 -0.13 -10.37
CA GLU A 83 2.94 0.00 -11.82
C GLU A 83 4.27 0.26 -12.51
N TYR A 84 5.18 1.04 -11.92
CA TYR A 84 6.40 1.52 -12.60
C TYR A 84 7.71 0.98 -12.04
N CYS A 85 7.72 0.27 -10.91
CA CYS A 85 8.91 -0.46 -10.46
C CYS A 85 9.10 -1.71 -11.31
N ASP A 86 10.12 -1.69 -12.17
CA ASP A 86 10.40 -2.74 -13.16
C ASP A 86 11.80 -3.37 -12.99
N THR A 87 12.64 -2.85 -12.08
CA THR A 87 13.94 -3.46 -11.75
C THR A 87 13.83 -4.36 -10.52
N LYS A 88 14.69 -5.38 -10.46
CA LYS A 88 14.71 -6.33 -9.34
C LYS A 88 14.90 -5.61 -7.99
N GLU A 89 15.83 -4.66 -7.96
CA GLU A 89 16.18 -3.88 -6.77
C GLU A 89 15.01 -3.01 -6.32
N SER A 90 14.34 -2.34 -7.27
CA SER A 90 13.17 -1.50 -6.94
C SER A 90 12.00 -2.31 -6.42
N ILE A 91 11.73 -3.51 -6.98
CA ILE A 91 10.65 -4.39 -6.54
C ILE A 91 10.88 -4.89 -5.10
N ILE A 92 12.12 -5.30 -4.79
CA ILE A 92 12.50 -5.71 -3.44
C ILE A 92 12.38 -4.53 -2.47
N GLY A 93 12.86 -3.34 -2.85
CA GLY A 93 12.75 -2.14 -2.03
C GLY A 93 11.31 -1.76 -1.69
N VAL A 94 10.38 -1.85 -2.66
CA VAL A 94 8.95 -1.62 -2.41
C VAL A 94 8.38 -2.64 -1.41
N MET A 95 8.75 -3.91 -1.52
CA MET A 95 8.32 -4.94 -0.55
C MET A 95 8.83 -4.62 0.87
N GLU A 96 10.09 -4.20 1.01
CA GLU A 96 10.66 -3.81 2.31
C GLU A 96 9.96 -2.60 2.92
N ILE A 97 9.65 -1.59 2.11
CA ILE A 97 8.91 -0.40 2.55
C ILE A 97 7.49 -0.76 3.00
N ILE A 98 6.81 -1.66 2.27
CA ILE A 98 5.50 -2.18 2.67
C ILE A 98 5.59 -2.88 4.03
N LYS A 99 6.57 -3.77 4.22
CA LYS A 99 6.79 -4.47 5.50
C LYS A 99 7.08 -3.48 6.63
N LYS A 100 7.96 -2.51 6.41
CA LYS A 100 8.26 -1.44 7.38
C LYS A 100 7.02 -0.63 7.75
N SER A 101 6.17 -0.33 6.76
CA SER A 101 4.92 0.43 6.97
C SER A 101 3.84 -0.38 7.69
N LEU A 102 3.92 -1.72 7.69
CA LEU A 102 3.05 -2.63 8.44
C LEU A 102 3.57 -2.93 9.86
N GLY A 103 4.88 -2.95 10.04
CA GLY A 103 5.53 -3.39 11.28
C GLY A 103 5.52 -4.90 11.47
N GLU A 104 5.56 -5.36 12.72
CA GLU A 104 5.62 -6.78 13.08
C GLU A 104 4.38 -7.56 12.61
N LEU A 105 4.62 -8.69 11.95
CA LEU A 105 3.61 -9.67 11.52
C LEU A 105 3.76 -10.98 12.33
N PRO A 106 2.65 -11.70 12.62
CA PRO A 106 1.26 -11.42 12.26
C PRO A 106 0.62 -10.28 13.08
N ILE A 107 -0.15 -9.40 12.42
CA ILE A 107 -0.68 -8.15 13.00
C ILE A 107 -1.52 -8.41 14.27
N VAL A 108 -2.45 -9.35 14.21
CA VAL A 108 -3.37 -9.63 15.34
C VAL A 108 -2.60 -10.08 16.58
N GLY A 109 -1.58 -10.93 16.40
CA GLY A 109 -0.77 -11.43 17.51
C GLY A 109 0.01 -10.30 18.19
N SER A 110 0.64 -9.44 17.39
CA SER A 110 1.40 -8.30 17.92
C SER A 110 0.48 -7.24 18.57
N GLU A 111 -0.71 -6.98 18.03
CA GLU A 111 -1.70 -6.09 18.68
C GLU A 111 -2.21 -6.62 20.02
N LEU A 112 -2.51 -7.92 20.09
CA LEU A 112 -2.98 -8.54 21.34
C LEU A 112 -1.88 -8.55 22.42
N ARG A 113 -0.64 -8.82 22.03
CA ARG A 113 0.53 -8.78 22.92
C ARG A 113 0.77 -7.37 23.47
N ALA A 114 0.77 -6.37 22.59
CA ALA A 114 0.91 -4.97 22.98
C ALA A 114 -0.24 -4.53 23.91
N ALA A 115 -1.48 -4.97 23.66
CA ALA A 115 -2.62 -4.68 24.52
C ALA A 115 -2.54 -5.38 25.90
N ALA A 116 -1.84 -6.51 26.00
CA ALA A 116 -1.60 -7.23 27.25
C ALA A 116 -0.46 -6.64 28.10
N GLY A 117 0.26 -5.62 27.60
CA GLY A 117 1.40 -5.01 28.30
C GLY A 117 2.64 -5.89 28.35
N GLU A 118 2.72 -6.89 27.46
CA GLU A 118 3.92 -7.70 27.26
C GLU A 118 4.87 -6.95 26.31
N GLU A 119 5.65 -6.00 26.84
CA GLU A 119 6.79 -5.43 26.09
C GLU A 119 7.88 -6.49 25.88
N GLU A 120 8.53 -6.45 24.72
CA GLU A 120 9.48 -7.44 24.21
C GLU A 120 10.62 -7.73 25.20
N ASN A 121 10.70 -8.98 25.66
CA ASN A 121 11.98 -9.57 26.00
C ASN A 121 12.40 -10.41 24.79
N GLU A 122 13.28 -9.86 23.95
CA GLU A 122 13.88 -10.60 22.85
C GLU A 122 14.60 -11.84 23.40
N GLU A 123 14.16 -13.04 23.00
CA GLU A 123 15.07 -14.13 22.72
C GLU A 123 14.44 -15.06 21.68
N PHE A 124 14.98 -14.99 20.47
CA PHE A 124 14.87 -16.00 19.43
C PHE A 124 15.25 -17.36 20.00
N LYS A 125 14.26 -18.24 20.25
CA LYS A 125 14.47 -19.69 20.26
C LYS A 125 13.33 -20.40 19.57
N GLU A 126 13.60 -20.77 18.31
CA GLU A 126 12.98 -21.91 17.66
C GLU A 126 13.01 -23.12 18.60
N LYS A 127 11.84 -23.64 18.93
CA LYS A 127 11.65 -25.07 19.14
C LYS A 127 10.29 -25.49 18.60
N ASP A 128 10.36 -26.41 17.64
CA ASP A 128 9.28 -27.28 17.21
C ASP A 128 8.37 -27.71 18.36
N ALA A 129 7.07 -27.46 18.19
CA ALA A 129 6.02 -28.27 18.79
C ALA A 129 4.74 -28.14 17.95
N MET A 130 4.60 -29.04 17.00
CA MET A 130 3.36 -29.40 16.34
C MET A 130 2.35 -29.87 17.39
N VAL A 131 1.40 -29.02 17.83
CA VAL A 131 0.18 -29.46 18.53
C VAL A 131 -1.00 -28.51 18.26
N ASP A 132 -1.96 -29.05 17.51
CA ASP A 132 -3.40 -28.76 17.48
C ASP A 132 -3.92 -27.61 18.38
N ALA A 133 -4.07 -26.41 17.81
CA ALA A 133 -4.68 -25.26 18.47
C ALA A 133 -6.20 -25.22 18.24
N LYS A 134 -6.94 -26.09 18.93
CA LYS A 134 -8.31 -25.75 19.34
C LYS A 134 -8.21 -24.69 20.42
N THR A 135 -8.53 -23.46 20.04
CA THR A 135 -8.61 -22.27 20.89
C THR A 135 -9.51 -22.54 22.10
N LYS A 136 -8.93 -22.80 23.27
CA LYS A 136 -9.60 -22.65 24.56
C LYS A 136 -8.92 -21.51 25.33
N PRO A 137 -9.69 -20.55 25.87
CA PRO A 137 -9.12 -19.49 26.68
C PRO A 137 -8.47 -20.09 27.93
N ARG A 138 -7.24 -19.67 28.23
CA ARG A 138 -6.44 -20.15 29.36
C ARG A 138 -7.15 -19.75 30.66
N GLN A 139 -7.68 -20.75 31.36
CA GLN A 139 -8.46 -20.59 32.59
C GLN A 139 -7.49 -20.34 33.76
N LEU A 140 -7.58 -19.19 34.41
CA LEU A 140 -6.82 -18.93 35.64
C LEU A 140 -7.73 -19.14 36.85
N VAL A 141 -7.27 -19.96 37.79
CA VAL A 141 -7.94 -20.19 39.08
C VAL A 141 -7.24 -19.32 40.10
N THR A 142 -7.97 -18.38 40.71
CA THR A 142 -7.46 -17.60 41.84
C THR A 142 -7.37 -18.46 43.10
N ALA A 143 -6.56 -18.05 44.07
CA ALA A 143 -6.28 -18.81 45.29
C ALA A 143 -7.52 -19.13 46.16
N ASP A 144 -8.69 -18.54 45.87
CA ASP A 144 -9.97 -18.84 46.55
C ASP A 144 -10.86 -19.86 45.81
N GLY A 145 -10.43 -20.37 44.64
CA GLY A 145 -11.19 -21.36 43.87
C GLY A 145 -12.26 -20.81 42.93
N THR A 146 -12.38 -19.49 42.79
CA THR A 146 -13.28 -18.87 41.81
C THR A 146 -12.71 -18.97 40.40
N TYR A 147 -13.49 -19.53 39.47
CA TYR A 147 -13.16 -19.60 38.05
C TYR A 147 -13.36 -18.24 37.39
N ALA A 148 -12.28 -17.53 37.05
CA ALA A 148 -12.36 -16.27 36.32
C ALA A 148 -12.11 -16.51 34.81
N THR A 149 -13.14 -16.28 33.99
CA THR A 149 -13.00 -16.17 32.53
C THR A 149 -12.67 -14.73 32.17
N GLN A 150 -11.48 -14.47 31.60
CA GLN A 150 -11.11 -13.16 31.04
C GLN A 150 -11.86 -12.88 29.73
N SER A 151 -13.18 -12.68 29.77
CA SER A 151 -13.99 -12.32 28.60
C SER A 151 -14.32 -10.83 28.52
N ALA A 152 -13.57 -9.97 29.21
CA ALA A 152 -13.88 -8.54 29.34
C ALA A 152 -12.83 -7.59 28.71
N LEU A 153 -12.05 -8.05 27.73
CA LEU A 153 -11.02 -7.21 27.08
C LEU A 153 -11.43 -6.62 25.71
N LEU A 154 -12.72 -6.48 25.43
CA LEU A 154 -13.21 -5.81 24.21
C LEU A 154 -13.67 -4.36 24.44
N ALA A 155 -13.59 -3.86 25.69
CA ALA A 155 -14.07 -2.53 26.04
C ALA A 155 -13.02 -1.73 26.80
N ALA A 156 -11.85 -1.52 26.17
CA ALA A 156 -10.99 -0.34 26.34
C ALA A 156 -9.62 -0.61 25.68
N VAL A 157 -9.58 -0.70 24.34
CA VAL A 157 -8.33 -0.44 23.62
C VAL A 157 -8.10 1.06 23.68
N LYS A 158 -7.66 1.58 24.85
CA LYS A 158 -6.99 2.87 24.90
C LYS A 158 -5.71 2.67 24.11
N SER A 159 -5.64 3.31 22.95
CA SER A 159 -4.47 3.34 22.09
C SER A 159 -3.24 3.70 22.91
N ALA A 160 -2.41 2.70 23.22
CA ALA A 160 -1.03 2.96 23.58
C ALA A 160 -0.45 3.79 22.44
N THR A 161 -0.09 5.03 22.77
CA THR A 161 0.52 6.03 21.90
C THR A 161 1.98 5.67 21.67
N ASP A 162 2.20 4.48 21.13
CA ASP A 162 3.43 4.18 20.41
C ASP A 162 3.12 4.48 18.94
N GLU A 163 4.00 5.23 18.25
CA GLU A 163 3.77 5.64 16.86
C GLU A 163 3.70 4.41 15.94
N LYS A 164 2.51 3.84 15.80
CA LYS A 164 2.28 2.69 14.93
C LYS A 164 2.64 3.07 13.49
N PRO A 165 3.28 2.15 12.74
CA PRO A 165 3.57 2.35 11.32
C PRO A 165 2.33 2.78 10.51
N THR A 166 2.53 3.59 9.46
CA THR A 166 1.44 4.28 8.75
C THR A 166 0.39 3.36 8.15
N LEU A 167 0.81 2.32 7.42
CA LEU A 167 -0.11 1.34 6.84
C LEU A 167 -0.84 0.54 7.92
N ARG A 168 -0.15 0.19 9.01
CA ARG A 168 -0.77 -0.47 10.18
C ARG A 168 -1.89 0.39 10.78
N LYS A 169 -1.64 1.68 10.93
CA LYS A 169 -2.64 2.65 11.42
C LYS A 169 -3.89 2.67 10.53
N PHE A 170 -3.73 2.79 9.21
CA PHE A 170 -4.87 2.79 8.28
C PHE A 170 -5.71 1.52 8.36
N LEU A 171 -5.06 0.35 8.50
CA LEU A 171 -5.76 -0.92 8.64
C LEU A 171 -6.53 -1.02 9.97
N LEU A 172 -5.94 -0.57 11.08
CA LEU A 172 -6.62 -0.54 12.39
C LEU A 172 -7.79 0.44 12.42
N GLU A 173 -7.69 1.54 11.67
CA GLU A 173 -8.80 2.48 11.45
C GLU A 173 -9.92 1.90 10.57
N GLY A 174 -9.68 0.74 9.94
CA GLY A 174 -10.65 0.02 9.12
C GLY A 174 -10.65 0.43 7.64
N ASN A 175 -9.59 1.08 7.16
CA ASN A 175 -9.45 1.43 5.74
C ASN A 175 -8.99 0.22 4.91
N PHE A 176 -9.87 -0.77 4.75
CA PHE A 176 -9.60 -2.01 4.00
C PHE A 176 -9.53 -1.81 2.48
N PHE A 177 -9.97 -0.66 1.97
CA PHE A 177 -9.76 -0.31 0.57
C PHE A 177 -8.26 -0.20 0.23
N ILE A 178 -7.43 0.28 1.17
CA ILE A 178 -5.98 0.25 1.01
C ILE A 178 -5.47 -1.19 0.96
N ALA A 179 -6.02 -2.11 1.77
CA ALA A 179 -5.64 -3.52 1.74
C ALA A 179 -5.90 -4.15 0.37
N ALA A 180 -7.06 -3.88 -0.24
CA ALA A 180 -7.37 -4.35 -1.59
C ALA A 180 -6.38 -3.80 -2.63
N SER A 181 -6.05 -2.50 -2.54
CA SER A 181 -5.05 -1.89 -3.42
C SER A 181 -3.65 -2.47 -3.20
N LEU A 182 -3.27 -2.75 -1.96
CA LEU A 182 -2.00 -3.38 -1.61
C LEU A 182 -1.92 -4.79 -2.17
N ALA A 183 -2.98 -5.58 -2.06
CA ALA A 183 -3.04 -6.93 -2.62
C ALA A 183 -2.80 -6.90 -4.14
N THR A 184 -3.49 -6.02 -4.88
CA THR A 184 -3.24 -5.88 -6.33
C THR A 184 -1.80 -5.45 -6.66
N THR A 185 -1.21 -4.59 -5.82
CA THR A 185 0.18 -4.14 -5.98
C THR A 185 1.15 -5.28 -5.75
N LEU A 186 0.97 -6.05 -4.67
CA LEU A 186 1.79 -7.23 -4.37
C LEU A 186 1.70 -8.27 -5.48
N SER A 187 0.52 -8.52 -6.05
CA SER A 187 0.39 -9.39 -7.24
C SER A 187 1.22 -8.89 -8.41
N LYS A 188 1.13 -7.60 -8.76
CA LYS A 188 1.95 -7.02 -9.85
C LYS A 188 3.44 -7.18 -9.57
N LEU A 189 3.89 -6.90 -8.35
CA LEU A 189 5.29 -7.04 -7.97
C LEU A 189 5.78 -8.49 -8.10
N VAL A 190 4.99 -9.46 -7.63
CA VAL A 190 5.34 -10.89 -7.75
C VAL A 190 5.41 -11.32 -9.21
N LEU A 191 4.43 -10.93 -10.03
CA LEU A 191 4.40 -11.27 -11.47
C LEU A 191 5.58 -10.64 -12.21
N LYS A 192 5.89 -9.36 -11.96
CA LYS A 192 7.07 -8.70 -12.53
C LYS A 192 8.36 -9.36 -12.10
N TYR A 193 8.49 -9.69 -10.82
CA TYR A 193 9.66 -10.38 -10.28
C TYR A 193 9.84 -11.77 -10.92
N SER A 194 8.74 -12.51 -11.12
CA SER A 194 8.75 -13.78 -11.84
C SER A 194 9.21 -13.61 -13.28
N LYS A 195 8.68 -12.62 -14.01
CA LYS A 195 9.08 -12.30 -15.38
C LYS A 195 10.57 -11.97 -15.49
N LEU A 196 11.13 -11.18 -14.56
CA LEU A 196 12.56 -10.84 -14.53
C LEU A 196 13.47 -12.04 -14.27
N LEU A 197 13.00 -13.02 -13.49
CA LEU A 197 13.75 -14.24 -13.17
C LEU A 197 13.49 -15.40 -14.16
N GLY A 198 12.76 -15.15 -15.25
CA GLY A 198 12.47 -16.16 -16.27
C GLY A 198 11.40 -17.18 -15.88
N GLY A 199 10.54 -16.87 -14.91
CA GLY A 199 9.39 -17.69 -14.51
C GLY A 199 9.49 -18.26 -13.10
N LYS A 200 9.13 -19.53 -12.94
CA LYS A 200 9.04 -20.20 -11.63
C LYS A 200 10.43 -20.48 -11.06
N GLY A 201 10.59 -20.30 -9.75
CA GLY A 201 11.79 -20.69 -9.03
C GLY A 201 11.67 -20.39 -7.54
N ASP A 202 12.57 -20.95 -6.73
CA ASP A 202 12.52 -20.83 -5.27
C ASP A 202 12.50 -19.38 -4.78
N LYS A 203 13.24 -18.49 -5.45
CA LYS A 203 13.26 -17.06 -5.14
C LYS A 203 11.91 -16.38 -5.39
N VAL A 204 11.20 -16.78 -6.46
CA VAL A 204 9.88 -16.25 -6.78
C VAL A 204 8.84 -16.79 -5.81
N ASN A 205 8.93 -18.07 -5.45
CA ASN A 205 8.06 -18.69 -4.46
C ASN A 205 8.27 -18.08 -3.06
N GLY A 206 9.51 -17.80 -2.68
CA GLY A 206 9.82 -17.07 -1.44
C GLY A 206 9.18 -15.68 -1.43
N PHE A 207 9.36 -14.92 -2.52
CA PHE A 207 8.78 -13.58 -2.65
C PHE A 207 7.24 -13.60 -2.69
N ALA A 208 6.64 -14.57 -3.37
CA ALA A 208 5.19 -14.80 -3.36
C ALA A 208 4.69 -15.22 -1.97
N GLY A 209 5.46 -16.04 -1.25
CA GLY A 209 5.17 -16.45 0.11
C GLY A 209 5.15 -15.26 1.08
N GLU A 210 6.08 -14.32 0.95
CA GLU A 210 6.06 -13.07 1.72
C GLU A 210 4.81 -12.24 1.42
N ALA A 211 4.46 -12.07 0.14
CA ALA A 211 3.24 -11.37 -0.26
C ALA A 211 1.97 -12.03 0.30
N LEU A 212 1.89 -13.37 0.20
CA LEU A 212 0.79 -14.17 0.72
C LEU A 212 0.68 -14.06 2.24
N PHE A 213 1.80 -14.06 2.96
CA PHE A 213 1.82 -13.92 4.42
C PHE A 213 1.31 -12.54 4.87
N ILE A 214 1.67 -11.47 4.14
CA ILE A 214 1.13 -10.13 4.35
C ILE A 214 -0.39 -10.13 4.15
N ILE A 215 -0.88 -10.64 3.01
CA ILE A 215 -2.30 -10.65 2.68
C ILE A 215 -3.09 -11.49 3.70
N ALA A 216 -2.61 -12.67 4.06
CA ALA A 216 -3.23 -13.53 5.06
C ALA A 216 -3.30 -12.85 6.44
N SER A 217 -2.25 -12.13 6.84
CA SER A 217 -2.23 -11.36 8.08
C SER A 217 -3.29 -10.24 8.08
N ILE A 218 -3.51 -9.59 6.94
CA ILE A 218 -4.53 -8.53 6.80
C ILE A 218 -5.95 -9.13 6.79
N ILE A 219 -6.17 -10.27 6.12
CA ILE A 219 -7.44 -10.99 6.18
C ILE A 219 -7.76 -11.39 7.62
N ASN A 220 -6.78 -11.92 8.35
CA ASN A 220 -6.95 -12.27 9.76
C ASN A 220 -7.28 -11.04 10.61
N LEU A 221 -6.60 -9.92 10.38
CA LEU A 221 -6.91 -8.65 11.05
C LEU A 221 -8.36 -8.22 10.79
N GLY A 222 -8.82 -8.25 9.53
CA GLY A 222 -10.20 -7.90 9.19
C GLY A 222 -11.26 -8.77 9.87
N LYS A 223 -10.95 -10.04 10.14
CA LYS A 223 -11.84 -10.99 10.82
C LYS A 223 -11.71 -10.98 12.35
N SER A 224 -10.69 -10.32 12.90
CA SER A 224 -10.36 -10.37 14.34
C SER A 224 -11.32 -9.55 15.23
N GLY A 225 -12.02 -8.56 14.66
CA GLY A 225 -12.86 -7.62 15.40
C GLY A 225 -12.10 -6.55 16.18
N ILE A 226 -10.78 -6.43 15.99
CA ILE A 226 -9.92 -5.43 16.66
C ILE A 226 -9.98 -4.07 15.95
N THR A 227 -10.35 -4.04 14.67
CA THR A 227 -10.38 -2.82 13.86
C THR A 227 -11.59 -1.94 14.16
N LYS A 228 -11.46 -0.62 14.00
CA LYS A 228 -12.56 0.35 14.25
C LYS A 228 -13.77 0.10 13.36
N THR A 229 -13.51 -0.23 12.09
CA THR A 229 -14.53 -0.62 11.11
C THR A 229 -14.24 -2.05 10.69
N ASN A 230 -15.28 -2.86 10.51
CA ASN A 230 -15.14 -4.24 10.04
C ASN A 230 -14.78 -4.27 8.55
N VAL A 231 -14.05 -5.30 8.15
CA VAL A 231 -13.80 -5.59 6.74
C VAL A 231 -15.10 -5.93 6.03
N THR A 232 -15.28 -5.47 4.79
CA THR A 232 -16.43 -5.82 3.96
C THR A 232 -16.22 -7.16 3.26
N GLU A 233 -17.29 -7.82 2.82
CA GLU A 233 -17.17 -9.03 2.00
C GLU A 233 -16.45 -8.73 0.68
N ASP A 234 -16.74 -7.58 0.04
CA ASP A 234 -16.05 -7.13 -1.18
C ASP A 234 -14.53 -6.99 -1.00
N ASP A 235 -14.08 -6.46 0.14
CA ASP A 235 -12.66 -6.36 0.46
C ASP A 235 -12.04 -7.76 0.63
N LEU A 236 -12.72 -8.67 1.34
CA LEU A 236 -12.26 -10.05 1.52
C LEU A 236 -12.19 -10.81 0.20
N ASP A 237 -13.15 -10.60 -0.70
CA ASP A 237 -13.16 -11.23 -2.03
C ASP A 237 -11.99 -10.72 -2.88
N ARG A 238 -11.69 -9.42 -2.84
CA ARG A 238 -10.52 -8.85 -3.52
C ARG A 238 -9.20 -9.41 -2.99
N LEU A 239 -9.06 -9.51 -1.67
CA LEU A 239 -7.89 -10.11 -1.03
C LEU A 239 -7.77 -11.60 -1.36
N GLY A 240 -8.88 -12.34 -1.30
CA GLY A 240 -8.96 -13.76 -1.62
C GLY A 240 -8.65 -14.08 -3.08
N MET A 241 -9.14 -13.25 -4.01
CA MET A 241 -8.79 -13.37 -5.43
C MET A 241 -7.29 -13.18 -5.65
N THR A 242 -6.67 -12.24 -4.93
CA THR A 242 -5.21 -12.01 -4.99
C THR A 242 -4.44 -13.25 -4.51
N VAL A 243 -4.87 -13.86 -3.39
CA VAL A 243 -4.29 -15.11 -2.89
C VAL A 243 -4.38 -16.20 -3.95
N LYS A 244 -5.55 -16.36 -4.58
CA LYS A 244 -5.75 -17.36 -5.63
C LYS A 244 -4.84 -17.12 -6.83
N VAL A 245 -4.72 -15.88 -7.29
CA VAL A 245 -3.82 -15.48 -8.38
C VAL A 245 -2.37 -15.85 -8.08
N LEU A 246 -1.91 -15.58 -6.85
CA LEU A 246 -0.53 -15.86 -6.42
C LEU A 246 -0.25 -17.36 -6.27
N CYS A 247 -1.21 -18.15 -5.78
CA CYS A 247 -1.06 -19.59 -5.60
C CYS A 247 -1.16 -20.38 -6.92
N ASP A 248 -2.14 -20.04 -7.76
CA ASP A 248 -2.48 -20.86 -8.92
C ASP A 248 -1.75 -20.42 -10.21
N GLN A 249 -1.09 -19.25 -10.22
CA GLN A 249 -0.30 -18.73 -11.34
C GLN A 249 -1.01 -18.87 -12.69
N TRP A 250 -2.23 -18.34 -12.79
CA TRP A 250 -3.12 -18.57 -13.94
C TRP A 250 -2.49 -18.09 -15.26
N PRO A 251 -2.60 -18.87 -16.35
CA PRO A 251 -2.09 -18.47 -17.66
C PRO A 251 -2.82 -17.20 -18.15
N GLY A 252 -2.05 -16.21 -18.62
CA GLY A 252 -2.57 -14.93 -19.12
C GLY A 252 -2.83 -13.86 -18.06
N VAL A 253 -2.65 -14.16 -16.76
CA VAL A 253 -2.75 -13.14 -15.71
C VAL A 253 -1.69 -12.06 -15.85
N GLU A 254 -0.48 -12.42 -16.28
CA GLU A 254 0.60 -11.44 -16.53
C GLU A 254 0.17 -10.39 -17.56
N GLU A 255 -0.42 -10.80 -18.69
CA GLU A 255 -0.92 -9.89 -19.73
C GLU A 255 -2.01 -8.96 -19.17
N ILE A 256 -2.92 -9.50 -18.36
CA ILE A 256 -4.01 -8.70 -17.79
C ILE A 256 -3.48 -7.68 -16.77
N PHE A 257 -2.65 -8.13 -15.82
CA PHE A 257 -2.19 -7.31 -14.70
C PHE A 257 -1.06 -6.34 -15.08
N LEU A 258 -0.21 -6.71 -16.03
CA LEU A 258 0.97 -5.92 -16.41
C LEU A 258 0.73 -5.09 -17.67
N ASP A 259 0.02 -5.62 -18.67
CA ASP A 259 -0.12 -4.96 -19.97
C ASP A 259 -1.47 -4.23 -20.07
N LYS A 260 -2.59 -4.95 -19.97
CA LYS A 260 -3.95 -4.35 -20.12
C LYS A 260 -4.27 -3.30 -19.05
N CYS A 261 -3.79 -3.49 -17.82
CA CYS A 261 -3.94 -2.47 -16.77
C CYS A 261 -3.25 -1.16 -17.14
N ARG A 262 -2.09 -1.25 -17.80
CA ARG A 262 -1.29 -0.10 -18.22
C ARG A 262 -1.92 0.58 -19.43
N GLU A 263 -2.35 -0.19 -20.42
CA GLU A 263 -3.08 0.32 -21.59
C GLU A 263 -4.35 1.07 -21.17
N SER A 264 -5.11 0.51 -20.21
CA SER A 264 -6.32 1.17 -19.69
C SER A 264 -6.01 2.51 -19.01
N LEU A 265 -4.86 2.63 -18.34
CA LEU A 265 -4.41 3.90 -17.78
C LEU A 265 -4.05 4.89 -18.89
N GLU A 266 -3.30 4.45 -19.90
CA GLU A 266 -2.89 5.29 -21.02
C GLU A 266 -4.12 5.89 -21.73
N LEU A 267 -5.09 5.06 -22.05
CA LEU A 267 -6.38 5.48 -22.62
C LEU A 267 -7.12 6.48 -21.72
N MET A 268 -7.13 6.28 -20.40
CA MET A 268 -7.75 7.21 -19.45
C MET A 268 -7.04 8.57 -19.44
N LEU A 269 -5.71 8.58 -19.47
CA LEU A 269 -4.90 9.81 -19.46
C LEU A 269 -5.04 10.58 -20.79
N GLU A 270 -5.10 9.88 -21.92
CA GLU A 270 -5.38 10.46 -23.23
C GLU A 270 -6.77 11.11 -23.26
N ALA A 271 -7.81 10.37 -22.86
CA ALA A 271 -9.17 10.89 -22.80
C ALA A 271 -9.29 12.12 -21.89
N LYS A 272 -8.56 12.12 -20.75
CA LYS A 272 -8.50 13.28 -19.86
C LYS A 272 -7.81 14.48 -20.51
N ALA A 273 -6.66 14.26 -21.17
CA ALA A 273 -5.93 15.33 -21.85
C ALA A 273 -6.75 15.95 -23.00
N ASP A 274 -7.59 15.17 -23.66
CA ASP A 274 -8.49 15.67 -24.71
C ASP A 274 -9.68 16.44 -24.11
N THR A 275 -10.22 15.96 -22.98
CA THR A 275 -11.25 16.71 -22.23
C THR A 275 -10.72 18.06 -21.76
N ASP A 276 -9.54 18.09 -21.15
CA ASP A 276 -8.89 19.32 -20.67
C ASP A 276 -8.63 20.30 -21.85
N ARG A 277 -8.26 19.80 -23.03
CA ARG A 277 -8.12 20.61 -24.25
C ARG A 277 -9.45 21.21 -24.70
N HIS A 278 -10.52 20.41 -24.72
CA HIS A 278 -11.85 20.88 -25.10
C HIS A 278 -12.43 21.91 -24.11
N GLU A 279 -12.17 21.76 -22.82
CA GLU A 279 -12.56 22.75 -21.81
C GLU A 279 -11.84 24.09 -22.01
N VAL A 280 -10.52 24.07 -22.26
CA VAL A 280 -9.73 25.28 -22.55
C VAL A 280 -10.19 25.97 -23.84
N GLU A 281 -10.50 25.21 -24.89
CA GLU A 281 -11.06 25.77 -26.13
C GLU A 281 -12.46 26.34 -25.94
N THR A 282 -13.27 25.77 -25.06
CA THR A 282 -14.63 26.26 -24.77
C THR A 282 -14.57 27.55 -23.97
N ILE A 283 -13.66 27.64 -23.00
CA ILE A 283 -13.40 28.86 -22.22
C ILE A 283 -12.86 29.98 -23.13
N SER A 284 -11.90 29.68 -24.02
CA SER A 284 -11.38 30.71 -24.94
C SER A 284 -12.43 31.21 -25.93
N LYS A 285 -13.34 30.34 -26.39
CA LYS A 285 -14.48 30.73 -27.24
C LYS A 285 -15.51 31.57 -26.49
N LEU A 286 -15.74 31.30 -25.20
CA LEU A 286 -16.61 32.12 -24.35
C LEU A 286 -16.01 33.50 -24.10
N ASP A 287 -14.70 33.60 -23.82
CA ASP A 287 -14.01 34.88 -23.66
C ASP A 287 -14.02 35.73 -24.95
N HIS A 288 -13.97 35.08 -26.12
CA HIS A 288 -14.14 35.75 -27.42
C HIS A 288 -15.57 36.20 -27.73
N LEU A 289 -16.59 35.71 -27.02
CA LEU A 289 -18.00 36.10 -27.18
C LEU A 289 -18.43 37.25 -26.25
N PHE A 290 -17.60 37.57 -25.24
CA PHE A 290 -17.84 38.63 -24.26
C PHE A 290 -16.97 39.90 -24.47
N ILE A 291 -16.28 40.00 -25.61
CA ILE A 291 -15.59 41.21 -26.11
C ILE A 291 -16.32 41.71 -27.35
#